data_AF-A0A957KW22-F1
#
_entry.id   AF-A0A957KW22-F1
#
_cell.length_a   1.000
_cell.length_b   1.000
_cell.length_c   1.000
_cell.angle_alpha   90.00
_cell.angle_beta   90.00
_cell.angle_gamma   90.00
#
_symmetry.space_group_name_H-M   'P 1'
#
loop_
_entity.id
_entity.type
_entity.pdbx_description
1 polymer ?
#
loop_
_entity_poly.entity_id
_entity_poly.type
_entity_poly.pdbx_seq_one_letter_code
_entity_poly.pdbx_strand_id
1 'polypeptide(L)'
;LCRFNRSGYFNVPMGRYAKLDYEALAGDFPTLSKTMWAWRLLSRHFSKVPFRPGDFVYADPPYDHDGTGFVDYAAGSFGWEDQVCLAEFLANHDGPVVASNAATDRIVDLYLSHGFGIEYVEVPRRISCKAGERKPALEIIATKWSR
;
A
#
# COMPACT_ATOMS: atom_id res chain seq x y z
N LEU A 1 8.10 7.29 11.24
CA LEU A 1 8.69 7.36 9.88
C LEU A 1 9.82 6.36 9.81
N CYS A 2 9.81 5.45 8.83
CA CYS A 2 10.91 4.55 8.54
C CYS A 2 11.46 4.94 7.16
N ARG A 3 12.70 5.45 7.11
CA ARG A 3 13.30 5.97 5.86
C ARG A 3 14.77 5.58 5.79
N PHE A 4 15.17 5.09 4.63
CA PHE A 4 16.54 4.73 4.30
C PHE A 4 17.03 5.55 3.11
N ASN A 5 18.32 5.87 3.07
CA ASN A 5 18.94 6.53 1.93
C ASN A 5 19.28 5.52 0.81
N ARG A 6 19.78 6.01 -0.33
CA ARG A 6 20.19 5.18 -1.48
C ARG A 6 21.27 4.14 -1.15
N SER A 7 22.04 4.36 -0.09
CA SER A 7 23.06 3.42 0.39
C SER A 7 22.51 2.46 1.47
N GLY A 8 21.20 2.45 1.72
CA GLY A 8 20.54 1.56 2.66
C GLY A 8 20.64 1.99 4.13
N TYR A 9 21.19 3.16 4.45
CA TYR A 9 21.30 3.63 5.83
C TYR A 9 20.04 4.35 6.28
N PHE A 10 19.63 4.08 7.52
CA PHE A 10 18.56 4.82 8.18
C PHE A 10 18.92 6.31 8.28
N ASN A 11 18.01 7.19 7.87
CA ASN A 11 18.28 8.63 7.78
C ASN A 11 17.15 9.51 8.35
N VAL A 12 16.35 8.98 9.28
CA VAL A 12 15.33 9.76 9.99
C VAL A 12 16.00 10.50 11.16
N PRO A 13 15.89 11.83 11.26
CA PRO A 13 16.42 12.57 12.40
C PRO A 13 15.69 12.18 13.68
N MET A 14 16.36 12.33 14.82
CA MET A 14 15.75 12.07 16.12
C MET A 14 14.50 12.93 16.32
N GLY A 15 13.37 12.29 16.60
CA GLY A 15 12.12 12.98 16.91
C GLY A 15 12.17 13.66 18.28
N ARG A 16 11.31 14.68 18.47
CA ARG A 16 11.14 15.34 19.78
C ARG A 16 10.15 14.55 20.63
N TYR A 17 10.62 13.54 21.35
CA TYR A 17 9.82 12.79 22.31
C TYR A 17 10.30 13.10 23.73
N ALA A 18 9.40 13.53 24.63
CA ALA A 18 9.74 13.87 26.00
C ALA A 18 10.09 12.64 26.86
N LYS A 19 9.46 11.50 26.58
CA LYS A 19 9.73 10.19 27.17
C LYS A 19 9.29 9.12 26.18
N LEU A 20 10.14 8.12 25.94
CA LEU A 20 9.80 6.92 25.17
C LEU A 20 9.56 5.78 26.16
N ASP A 21 8.36 5.22 26.13
CA ASP A 21 8.00 4.06 26.94
C ASP A 21 8.19 2.79 26.10
N TYR A 22 9.37 2.18 26.24
CA TYR A 22 9.73 0.98 25.49
C TYR A 22 8.93 -0.25 25.94
N GLU A 23 8.46 -0.29 27.18
CA GLU A 23 7.65 -1.42 27.69
C GLU A 23 6.23 -1.35 27.11
N ALA A 24 5.64 -0.16 27.07
CA ALA A 24 4.36 0.05 26.38
C ALA A 24 4.46 -0.26 24.88
N LEU A 25 5.56 0.12 24.22
CA LEU A 25 5.80 -0.21 22.80
C LEU A 25 6.05 -1.71 22.59
N ALA A 26 6.68 -2.39 23.55
CA ALA A 26 6.97 -3.82 23.48
C ALA A 26 5.80 -4.71 23.90
N GLY A 27 4.80 -4.17 24.60
CA GLY A 27 3.68 -4.91 25.18
C GLY A 27 2.85 -5.71 24.17
N ASP A 28 2.78 -5.23 22.92
CA ASP A 28 2.02 -5.89 21.85
C ASP A 28 2.81 -6.99 21.13
N PHE A 29 4.14 -7.06 21.29
CA PHE A 29 4.98 -8.01 20.56
C PHE A 29 4.63 -9.47 20.85
N PRO A 30 4.35 -9.90 22.09
CA PRO A 30 3.95 -11.28 22.35
C PRO A 30 2.67 -11.67 21.60
N THR A 31 1.68 -10.77 21.58
CA THR A 31 0.43 -10.97 20.85
C THR A 31 0.66 -11.04 19.35
N LEU A 32 1.42 -10.10 18.80
CA LEU A 32 1.74 -10.07 17.37
C LEU A 32 2.53 -11.31 16.93
N SER A 33 3.52 -11.71 17.72
CA SER A 33 4.33 -12.91 17.48
C SER A 33 3.45 -14.17 17.46
N LYS A 34 2.53 -14.29 18.42
CA LYS A 34 1.55 -15.39 18.45
C LYS A 34 0.53 -15.30 17.31
N THR A 35 0.20 -14.13 16.78
CA THR A 35 -0.71 -14.05 15.62
C THR A 35 0.02 -14.43 14.32
N MET A 36 1.30 -14.05 14.20
CA MET A 36 2.09 -14.21 12.99
C MET A 36 2.94 -15.48 12.95
N TRP A 37 2.88 -16.36 13.95
CA TRP A 37 3.80 -17.52 14.04
C TRP A 37 3.76 -18.43 12.80
N ALA A 38 2.61 -18.54 12.14
CA ALA A 38 2.40 -19.36 10.95
C ALA A 38 2.56 -18.57 9.63
N TRP A 39 2.88 -17.28 9.70
CA TRP A 39 2.95 -16.43 8.52
C TRP A 39 4.28 -16.63 7.79
N ARG A 40 4.21 -16.72 6.47
CA ARG A 40 5.40 -16.70 5.61
C ARG A 40 5.65 -15.28 5.15
N LEU A 41 6.67 -14.63 5.71
CA LEU A 41 7.08 -13.29 5.31
C LEU A 41 8.03 -13.35 4.10
N LEU A 42 7.75 -12.54 3.08
CA LEU A 42 8.54 -12.46 1.86
C LEU A 42 8.92 -10.99 1.61
N SER A 43 10.20 -10.74 1.29
CA SER A 43 10.67 -9.45 0.78
C SER A 43 11.16 -9.66 -0.64
N ARG A 44 10.33 -9.29 -1.61
CA ARG A 44 10.58 -9.45 -3.05
C ARG A 44 9.59 -8.62 -3.86
N HIS A 45 9.86 -8.46 -5.15
CA HIS A 45 8.93 -7.89 -6.10
C HIS A 45 7.62 -8.71 -6.19
N PHE A 46 6.47 -8.04 -6.33
CA PHE A 46 5.15 -8.67 -6.30
C PHE A 46 5.00 -9.79 -7.33
N SER A 47 5.56 -9.63 -8.53
CA SER A 47 5.52 -10.63 -9.60
C SER A 47 6.29 -11.93 -9.29
N LYS A 48 7.02 -11.98 -8.17
CA LYS A 48 7.76 -13.16 -7.69
C LYS A 48 7.12 -13.82 -6.47
N VAL A 49 5.93 -13.36 -6.08
CA VAL A 49 5.13 -13.99 -5.02
C VAL A 49 4.46 -15.25 -5.60
N PRO A 50 4.60 -16.41 -4.93
CA PRO A 50 4.02 -17.65 -5.43
C PRO A 50 2.53 -17.73 -5.10
N PHE A 51 1.67 -17.24 -6.00
CA PHE A 51 0.23 -17.44 -5.91
C PHE A 51 -0.18 -18.83 -6.42
N ARG A 52 -1.22 -19.40 -5.81
CA ARG A 52 -1.92 -20.57 -6.31
C ARG A 52 -3.27 -20.14 -6.90
N PRO A 53 -3.77 -20.84 -7.93
CA PRO A 53 -5.15 -20.67 -8.36
C PRO A 53 -6.11 -20.78 -7.16
N GLY A 54 -7.09 -19.89 -7.10
CA GLY A 54 -8.07 -19.81 -6.01
C GLY A 54 -7.62 -19.05 -4.76
N ASP A 55 -6.34 -18.66 -4.63
CA ASP A 55 -5.91 -17.83 -3.50
C ASP A 55 -6.66 -16.50 -3.50
N PHE A 56 -7.02 -16.00 -2.32
CA PHE A 56 -7.50 -14.63 -2.15
C PHE A 56 -6.30 -13.68 -2.09
N VAL A 57 -6.29 -12.68 -2.96
CA VAL A 57 -5.20 -11.68 -3.02
C VAL A 57 -5.72 -10.32 -2.60
N TYR A 58 -5.10 -9.75 -1.56
CA TYR A 58 -5.25 -8.34 -1.21
C TYR A 58 -3.97 -7.59 -1.59
N ALA A 59 -4.11 -6.52 -2.37
CA ALA A 59 -3.00 -5.68 -2.83
C ALA A 59 -3.17 -4.23 -2.38
N ASP A 60 -2.19 -3.71 -1.65
CA ASP A 60 -2.12 -2.33 -1.19
C ASP A 60 -0.78 -1.71 -1.63
N PRO A 61 -0.61 -1.39 -2.92
CA PRO A 61 0.62 -0.81 -3.43
C PRO A 61 0.81 0.62 -2.93
N PRO A 62 2.00 1.22 -3.10
CA PRO A 62 2.14 2.67 -3.02
C PRO A 62 1.13 3.33 -3.96
N TYR A 63 0.36 4.30 -3.45
CA TYR A 63 -0.73 4.90 -4.20
C TYR A 63 -0.24 5.80 -5.33
N ASP A 64 -1.08 5.94 -6.35
CA ASP A 64 -0.89 6.97 -7.34
C ASP A 64 -0.99 8.38 -6.70
N HIS A 65 -0.16 9.29 -7.18
CA HIS A 65 -0.09 10.66 -6.67
C HIS A 65 -0.29 11.73 -7.75
N ASP A 66 -0.64 11.34 -8.98
CA ASP A 66 -0.90 12.24 -10.12
C ASP A 66 0.17 13.35 -10.28
N GLY A 67 1.42 13.02 -9.96
CA GLY A 67 2.55 13.98 -10.00
C GLY A 67 2.59 15.04 -8.89
N THR A 68 1.67 15.03 -7.92
CA THR A 68 1.56 16.06 -6.85
C THR A 68 2.12 15.64 -5.48
N GLY A 69 2.65 14.42 -5.36
CA GLY A 69 3.19 13.87 -4.11
C GLY A 69 4.72 13.84 -4.07
N PHE A 70 5.30 14.12 -2.91
CA PHE A 70 6.74 13.97 -2.66
C PHE A 70 7.10 12.47 -2.61
N VAL A 71 7.68 11.91 -3.67
CA VAL A 71 7.86 10.45 -3.90
C VAL A 71 9.13 9.86 -3.27
N ASP A 72 9.82 10.59 -2.38
CA ASP A 72 11.20 10.30 -1.96
C ASP A 72 11.37 9.22 -0.88
N TYR A 73 10.38 8.33 -0.70
CA TYR A 73 10.41 7.27 0.32
C TYR A 73 10.79 5.88 -0.24
N ALA A 74 11.68 5.80 -1.22
CA ALA A 74 12.55 4.63 -1.45
C ALA A 74 13.41 4.89 -2.70
N ALA A 75 14.62 4.34 -2.74
CA ALA A 75 15.36 4.24 -3.99
C ALA A 75 14.63 3.24 -4.90
N GLY A 76 13.97 3.72 -5.96
CA GLY A 76 13.13 2.90 -6.85
C GLY A 76 11.64 3.12 -6.59
N SER A 77 11.15 4.31 -6.89
CA SER A 77 9.74 4.70 -6.72
C SER A 77 8.82 3.81 -7.54
N PHE A 78 7.76 3.28 -6.91
CA PHE A 78 6.67 2.58 -7.59
C PHE A 78 5.96 3.57 -8.52
N GLY A 79 6.25 3.46 -9.81
CA GLY A 79 5.82 4.40 -10.85
C GLY A 79 4.48 4.03 -11.47
N TRP A 80 4.09 4.76 -12.51
CA TRP A 80 2.89 4.43 -13.28
C TRP A 80 3.01 3.07 -13.96
N GLU A 81 4.17 2.78 -14.51
CA GLU A 81 4.46 1.51 -15.18
C GLU A 81 4.32 0.33 -14.20
N ASP A 82 4.68 0.53 -12.92
CA ASP A 82 4.47 -0.46 -11.88
C ASP A 82 2.99 -0.63 -11.51
N GLN A 83 2.19 0.45 -11.52
CA GLN A 83 0.73 0.37 -11.34
C GLN A 83 0.10 -0.49 -12.45
N VAL A 84 0.46 -0.22 -13.70
CA VAL A 84 -0.03 -0.99 -14.87
C VAL A 84 0.39 -2.46 -14.76
N CYS A 85 1.68 -2.71 -14.50
CA CYS A 85 2.19 -4.07 -14.33
C CYS A 85 1.49 -4.83 -13.19
N LEU A 86 1.19 -4.14 -12.08
CA LEU A 86 0.46 -4.74 -10.96
C LEU A 86 -1.00 -5.03 -11.33
N ALA A 87 -1.71 -4.10 -11.96
CA ALA A 87 -3.10 -4.30 -12.36
C ALA A 87 -3.24 -5.47 -13.34
N GLU A 88 -2.36 -5.56 -14.34
CA GLU A 88 -2.28 -6.70 -15.26
C GLU A 88 -1.98 -8.02 -14.55
N PHE A 89 -1.01 -8.02 -13.64
CA PHE A 89 -0.63 -9.20 -12.87
C PHE A 89 -1.80 -9.71 -12.01
N LEU A 90 -2.52 -8.80 -11.35
CA LEU A 90 -3.68 -9.10 -10.53
C LEU A 90 -4.88 -9.56 -11.37
N ALA A 91 -5.12 -8.95 -12.54
CA ALA A 91 -6.21 -9.32 -13.44
C ALA A 91 -6.08 -10.78 -13.92
N ASN A 92 -4.85 -11.20 -14.20
CA ASN A 92 -4.50 -12.54 -14.65
C ASN A 92 -4.52 -13.61 -13.54
N HIS A 93 -4.73 -13.22 -12.28
CA HIS A 93 -4.90 -14.18 -11.18
C HIS A 93 -6.24 -14.91 -11.28
N ASP A 94 -6.18 -16.24 -11.15
CA ASP A 94 -7.32 -17.15 -11.20
C ASP A 94 -7.93 -17.35 -9.82
N GLY A 95 -8.30 -16.25 -9.16
CA GLY A 95 -8.87 -16.24 -7.83
C GLY A 95 -9.45 -14.85 -7.49
N PRO A 96 -10.08 -14.71 -6.31
CA PRO A 96 -10.59 -13.43 -5.84
C PRO A 96 -9.46 -12.43 -5.59
N VAL A 97 -9.66 -11.19 -6.04
CA VAL A 97 -8.71 -10.09 -5.85
C VAL A 97 -9.42 -8.87 -5.29
N VAL A 98 -8.79 -8.24 -4.31
CA VAL A 98 -9.12 -6.91 -3.80
C VAL A 98 -7.87 -6.04 -3.88
N ALA A 99 -7.96 -4.85 -4.45
CA ALA A 99 -6.88 -3.88 -4.49
C ALA A 99 -7.35 -2.50 -3.99
N SER A 100 -6.52 -1.83 -3.18
CA SER A 100 -6.76 -0.45 -2.73
C SER A 100 -5.84 0.53 -3.47
N ASN A 101 -6.34 1.73 -3.77
CA ASN A 101 -5.55 2.80 -4.36
C ASN A 101 -6.22 4.18 -4.22
N ALA A 102 -5.54 5.24 -4.64
CA ALA A 102 -6.14 6.57 -4.77
C ALA A 102 -7.20 6.58 -5.89
N ALA A 103 -8.29 7.33 -5.71
CA ALA A 103 -9.32 7.50 -6.72
C ALA A 103 -8.94 8.59 -7.75
N THR A 104 -7.82 8.39 -8.45
CA THR A 104 -7.47 9.20 -9.63
C THR A 104 -8.15 8.62 -10.86
N ASP A 105 -8.53 9.47 -11.82
CA ASP A 105 -9.24 9.04 -13.04
C ASP A 105 -8.46 7.92 -13.76
N ARG A 106 -7.13 8.08 -13.88
CA ARG A 106 -6.28 7.07 -14.53
C ARG A 106 -6.25 5.73 -13.81
N ILE A 107 -6.31 5.71 -12.48
CA ILE A 107 -6.35 4.48 -11.69
C ILE A 107 -7.71 3.79 -11.84
N VAL A 108 -8.80 4.57 -11.79
CA VAL A 108 -10.16 4.06 -12.03
C VAL A 108 -10.23 3.42 -13.41
N ASP A 109 -9.78 4.12 -14.45
CA ASP A 109 -9.75 3.63 -15.83
C ASP A 109 -8.90 2.35 -15.95
N LEU A 110 -7.73 2.32 -15.33
CA LEU A 110 -6.84 1.16 -15.33
C LEU A 110 -7.55 -0.08 -14.80
N TYR A 111 -8.10 -0.02 -13.58
CA TYR A 111 -8.75 -1.19 -12.97
C TYR A 111 -10.05 -1.59 -13.69
N LEU A 112 -10.87 -0.63 -14.14
CA LEU A 112 -12.05 -0.93 -14.94
C LEU A 112 -11.69 -1.63 -16.26
N SER A 113 -10.63 -1.17 -16.95
CA SER A 113 -10.16 -1.79 -18.20
C SER A 113 -9.71 -3.24 -18.03
N HIS A 114 -9.28 -3.61 -16.82
CA HIS A 114 -8.91 -4.98 -16.44
C HIS A 114 -10.06 -5.81 -15.83
N GLY A 115 -11.29 -5.30 -15.88
CA GLY A 115 -12.49 -6.03 -15.48
C GLY A 115 -12.75 -6.06 -13.97
N PHE A 116 -12.18 -5.13 -13.21
CA PHE A 116 -12.51 -4.96 -11.80
C PHE A 116 -13.78 -4.12 -11.64
N GLY A 117 -14.57 -4.41 -10.60
CA GLY A 117 -15.56 -3.48 -10.07
C GLY A 117 -14.91 -2.47 -9.13
N ILE A 118 -15.42 -1.24 -9.09
CA ILE A 118 -14.87 -0.15 -8.27
C ILE A 118 -15.89 0.28 -7.22
N GLU A 119 -15.44 0.37 -5.97
CA GLU A 119 -16.13 1.07 -4.89
C GLU A 119 -15.30 2.27 -4.45
N TYR A 120 -15.95 3.42 -4.24
CA TYR A 120 -15.29 4.64 -3.76
C TYR A 120 -15.43 4.76 -2.25
N VAL A 121 -14.32 5.08 -1.58
CA VAL A 121 -14.26 5.25 -0.14
C VAL A 121 -13.73 6.64 0.20
N GLU A 122 -14.48 7.38 1.01
CA GLU A 122 -14.02 8.67 1.54
C GLU A 122 -13.16 8.45 2.78
N VAL A 123 -11.91 8.93 2.74
CA VAL A 123 -10.95 8.70 3.83
C VAL A 123 -10.54 10.05 4.44
N PRO A 124 -10.65 10.20 5.78
CA PRO A 124 -10.21 11.43 6.44
C PRO A 124 -8.68 11.53 6.41
N ARG A 125 -8.12 12.50 5.67
CA ARG A 125 -6.67 12.75 5.66
C ARG A 125 -6.18 13.21 7.04
N ARG A 126 -5.48 12.33 7.77
CA ARG A 126 -4.84 12.66 9.07
C ARG A 126 -3.46 13.30 8.95
N ILE A 127 -2.83 13.31 7.77
CA ILE A 127 -1.47 13.81 7.58
C ILE A 127 -1.46 14.85 6.44
N SER A 128 -1.67 16.12 6.79
CA SER A 128 -1.39 17.27 5.92
C SER A 128 -0.67 18.35 6.73
N CYS A 129 0.41 18.91 6.20
CA CYS A 129 1.17 20.01 6.80
C CYS A 129 0.53 21.39 6.57
N LYS A 130 -0.70 21.49 6.06
CA LYS A 130 -1.39 22.78 5.84
C LYS A 130 -2.77 22.77 6.49
N ALA A 131 -2.96 23.67 7.46
CA ALA A 131 -4.15 23.73 8.32
C ALA A 131 -5.45 24.24 7.64
N GLY A 132 -5.44 24.53 6.33
CA GLY A 132 -6.52 25.27 5.67
C GLY A 132 -7.33 24.53 4.59
N GLU A 133 -6.87 23.40 4.06
CA GLU A 133 -7.54 22.71 2.93
C GLU A 133 -7.72 21.21 3.21
N ARG A 134 -8.62 20.88 4.13
CA ARG A 134 -9.03 19.50 4.37
C ARG A 134 -10.09 19.09 3.34
N LYS A 135 -9.68 18.83 2.10
CA LYS A 135 -10.51 18.05 1.17
C LYS A 135 -10.33 16.56 1.51
N PRO A 136 -11.42 15.77 1.69
CA PRO A 136 -11.35 14.32 1.86
C PRO A 136 -10.46 13.70 0.77
N ALA A 137 -9.65 12.69 1.12
CA ALA A 137 -9.07 11.84 0.10
C ALA A 137 -10.16 10.90 -0.37
N LEU A 138 -10.33 10.78 -1.69
CA LEU A 138 -11.12 9.71 -2.25
C LEU A 138 -10.18 8.58 -2.63
N GLU A 139 -10.50 7.37 -2.18
CA GLU A 139 -9.79 6.14 -2.47
C GLU A 139 -10.74 5.17 -3.17
N ILE A 140 -10.17 4.18 -3.86
CA ILE A 140 -10.94 3.09 -4.46
C ILE A 140 -10.63 1.76 -3.77
N ILE A 141 -11.63 0.90 -3.74
CA ILE A 141 -11.48 -0.54 -3.56
C ILE A 141 -11.89 -1.21 -4.88
N ALA A 142 -10.90 -1.75 -5.59
CA ALA A 142 -11.11 -2.51 -6.81
C ALA A 142 -11.29 -3.99 -6.47
N THR A 143 -12.34 -4.62 -7.00
CA THR A 143 -12.65 -6.04 -6.74
C THR A 143 -12.82 -6.83 -8.02
N LYS A 144 -12.26 -8.03 -8.05
CA LYS A 144 -12.47 -9.02 -9.11
C LYS A 144 -12.74 -10.36 -8.45
N TRP A 145 -13.89 -10.96 -8.76
CA TRP A 145 -14.28 -12.27 -8.24
C TRP A 145 -13.94 -13.34 -9.27
N SER A 146 -13.58 -14.54 -8.82
CA SER A 146 -13.45 -15.70 -9.72
C SER A 146 -14.82 -16.05 -10.31
N ARG A 147 -14.84 -16.49 -11.57
CA ARG A 147 -16.05 -17.02 -12.21
C ARG A 147 -16.40 -18.40 -11.67
#